data_AF-A0A259CGG7-F1
#
_entry.id   AF-A0A259CGG7-F1
#
_cell.length_a   1.000
_cell.length_b   1.000
_cell.length_c   1.000
_cell.angle_alpha   90.00
_cell.angle_beta   90.00
_cell.angle_gamma   90.00
#
_symmetry.space_group_name_H-M   'P 1'
#
loop_
_entity.id
_entity.type
_entity.pdbx_description
1 polymer ?
#
loop_
_entity_poly.entity_id
_entity_poly.type
_entity_poly.pdbx_seq_one_letter_code
_entity_poly.pdbx_strand_id
1 'polypeptide(L)'
;MVATPAFPQDNSGLRRLETPDQIRGWEAVGRVDIAGGGFCTGALIAPDLVLTAAHCVIEPGGAPVDAGRLTFRAGLADGVALAEVPVLRTVAPEGFGASNPVSVEDL
;
A
#
# COMPACT_ATOMS: atom_id res chain seq x y z
N MET A 1 37.59 9.08 -3.95
CA MET A 1 36.19 9.20 -3.48
C MET A 1 35.95 8.04 -2.53
N VAL A 2 36.03 8.27 -1.22
CA VAL A 2 35.85 7.23 -0.20
C VAL A 2 34.38 7.20 0.17
N ALA A 3 33.69 6.09 -0.10
CA ALA A 3 32.31 5.90 0.28
C ALA A 3 32.19 5.82 1.80
N THR A 4 31.36 6.68 2.38
CA THR A 4 31.01 6.62 3.81
C THR A 4 30.19 5.36 4.05
N PRO A 5 30.49 4.55 5.08
CA PRO A 5 29.64 3.42 5.43
C PRO A 5 28.25 3.95 5.83
N ALA A 6 27.21 3.47 5.16
CA ALA A 6 25.83 3.71 5.58
C ALA A 6 25.54 2.80 6.79
N PHE A 7 25.30 3.39 7.95
CA PHE A 7 24.75 2.67 9.08
C PHE A 7 23.22 2.56 8.92
N PRO A 8 22.61 1.41 9.26
CA PRO A 8 21.15 1.31 9.29
C PRO A 8 20.59 2.40 10.22
N GLN A 9 19.48 3.02 9.82
CA GLN A 9 18.78 3.96 10.70
C GLN A 9 18.37 3.20 11.95
N ASP A 10 18.69 3.76 13.12
CA ASP A 10 18.19 3.25 14.38
C ASP A 10 16.67 3.45 14.39
N ASN A 11 15.91 2.36 14.40
CA ASN A 11 14.45 2.39 14.49
C ASN A 11 13.99 2.77 15.91
N SER A 12 14.81 3.50 16.67
CA SER A 12 14.52 3.93 18.02
C SER A 12 13.32 4.88 18.03
N GLY A 13 12.40 4.65 18.97
CA GLY A 13 11.14 5.38 19.06
C GLY A 13 9.99 4.84 18.19
N LEU A 14 10.25 3.91 17.26
CA LEU A 14 9.16 3.19 16.58
C LEU A 14 8.58 2.13 17.51
N ARG A 15 7.26 2.21 17.74
CA ARG A 15 6.52 1.18 18.49
C ARG A 15 5.91 0.20 17.49
N ARG A 16 6.31 -1.06 17.58
CA ARG A 16 5.69 -2.13 16.80
C ARG A 16 4.25 -2.38 17.28
N LEU A 17 3.35 -2.62 16.34
CA LEU A 17 1.94 -2.94 16.59
C LEU A 17 1.72 -4.40 16.17
N GLU A 18 1.65 -5.29 17.15
CA GLU A 18 1.55 -6.75 16.95
C GLU A 18 0.22 -7.29 17.46
N THR A 19 -0.25 -6.79 18.61
CA THR A 19 -1.47 -7.27 19.25
C THR A 19 -2.71 -6.50 18.79
N PRO A 20 -3.91 -7.10 18.87
CA PRO A 20 -5.16 -6.40 18.55
C PRO A 20 -5.33 -5.07 19.30
N ASP A 21 -4.92 -5.01 20.57
CA ASP A 21 -4.98 -3.78 21.36
C ASP A 21 -4.00 -2.70 20.85
N GLN A 22 -2.86 -3.09 20.29
CA GLN A 22 -1.91 -2.16 19.71
C GLN A 22 -2.34 -1.67 18.32
N ILE A 23 -3.04 -2.51 17.56
CA ILE A 23 -3.61 -2.20 16.23
C ILE A 23 -4.86 -1.32 16.37
N ARG A 24 -5.46 -1.23 17.56
CA ARG A 24 -6.64 -0.41 17.80
C ARG A 24 -6.44 1.03 17.29
N GLY A 25 -7.35 1.50 16.46
CA GLY A 25 -7.28 2.79 15.75
C GLY A 25 -6.56 2.74 14.39
N TRP A 26 -5.95 1.60 14.04
CA TRP A 26 -5.27 1.35 12.77
C TRP A 26 -5.93 0.24 11.94
N GLU A 27 -7.13 -0.21 12.32
CA GLU A 27 -7.85 -1.30 11.67
C GLU A 27 -8.14 -1.02 10.19
N ALA A 28 -8.29 0.27 9.85
CA ALA A 28 -8.52 0.71 8.48
C ALA A 28 -7.26 0.64 7.60
N VAL A 29 -6.06 0.63 8.19
CA VAL A 29 -4.81 0.53 7.44
C VAL A 29 -4.47 -0.94 7.21
N GLY A 30 -4.08 -1.28 5.99
CA GLY A 30 -3.82 -2.66 5.61
C GLY A 30 -2.82 -2.79 4.50
N ARG A 31 -2.49 -4.04 4.17
CA ARG A 31 -1.59 -4.39 3.08
C ARG A 31 -2.39 -4.67 1.82
N VAL A 32 -1.94 -4.15 0.69
CA VAL A 32 -2.46 -4.49 -0.64
C VAL A 32 -1.47 -5.46 -1.27
N ASP A 33 -1.85 -6.74 -1.33
CA ASP A 33 -1.05 -7.81 -1.90
C ASP A 33 -1.28 -7.91 -3.41
N ILE A 34 -0.19 -8.04 -4.17
CA ILE A 34 -0.21 -8.15 -5.64
C ILE A 34 0.32 -9.52 -6.03
N ALA A 35 -0.54 -10.41 -6.53
CA ALA A 35 -0.16 -11.76 -6.92
C ALA A 35 0.95 -11.74 -7.99
N GLY A 36 2.05 -12.45 -7.74
CA GLY A 36 3.23 -12.47 -8.61
C GLY A 36 4.07 -11.19 -8.57
N GLY A 37 3.83 -10.29 -7.62
CA GLY A 37 4.56 -9.03 -7.43
C GLY A 37 4.93 -8.77 -5.97
N GLY A 38 4.99 -7.49 -5.61
CA GLY A 38 5.22 -7.02 -4.24
C GLY A 38 3.93 -6.75 -3.48
N PHE A 39 4.00 -5.76 -2.59
CA PHE A 39 2.85 -5.28 -1.85
C PHE A 39 2.94 -3.78 -1.62
N CYS A 40 1.78 -3.18 -1.37
CA CYS A 40 1.65 -1.79 -0.97
C CYS A 40 0.94 -1.67 0.39
N THR A 41 0.87 -0.45 0.88
CA THR A 41 -0.05 -0.08 1.96
C THR A 41 -1.30 0.53 1.36
N GLY A 42 -2.45 0.31 1.99
CA GLY A 42 -3.70 0.98 1.68
C GLY A 42 -4.46 1.35 2.95
N ALA A 43 -5.41 2.26 2.83
CA ALA A 43 -6.29 2.66 3.93
C ALA A 43 -7.76 2.62 3.49
N LEU A 44 -8.62 2.00 4.28
CA LEU A 44 -10.08 2.10 4.11
C LEU A 44 -10.52 3.54 4.39
N ILE A 45 -11.01 4.20 3.35
CA ILE A 45 -11.61 5.55 3.44
C ILE A 45 -13.15 5.51 3.33
N ALA A 46 -13.69 4.33 2.99
CA ALA A 46 -15.10 3.97 3.08
C ALA A 46 -15.20 2.45 3.35
N PRO A 47 -16.40 1.89 3.64
CA PRO A 47 -16.56 0.47 3.95
C PRO A 47 -16.05 -0.50 2.88
N ASP A 48 -15.99 -0.06 1.62
CA ASP A 48 -15.61 -0.84 0.44
C ASP A 48 -14.58 -0.11 -0.46
N LEU A 49 -13.95 0.96 0.03
CA LEU A 49 -13.00 1.77 -0.73
C LEU A 49 -11.65 1.89 -0.03
N VAL A 50 -10.62 1.38 -0.68
CA VAL A 50 -9.23 1.45 -0.22
C VAL A 50 -8.48 2.49 -1.03
N LEU A 51 -7.91 3.48 -0.34
CA LEU A 51 -6.96 4.43 -0.92
C LEU A 51 -5.55 3.82 -0.90
N THR A 52 -4.86 3.86 -2.03
CA THR A 52 -3.46 3.46 -2.17
C THR A 52 -2.77 4.31 -3.23
N ALA A 53 -1.48 4.10 -3.47
CA ALA A 53 -0.74 4.81 -4.50
C ALA A 53 -1.09 4.30 -5.90
N ALA A 54 -1.13 5.18 -6.89
CA ALA A 54 -1.46 4.83 -8.27
C ALA A 54 -0.46 3.81 -8.87
N HIS A 55 0.83 3.86 -8.52
CA HIS A 55 1.82 2.89 -8.98
C HIS A 55 1.61 1.47 -8.43
N CYS A 56 0.75 1.28 -7.44
CA CYS A 56 0.36 -0.04 -6.95
C CYS A 56 -0.70 -0.70 -7.84
N VAL A 57 -1.42 0.10 -8.64
CA VAL A 57 -2.56 -0.35 -9.46
C VAL A 57 -2.37 -0.07 -10.95
N ILE A 58 -1.27 0.57 -11.34
CA ILE A 58 -0.87 0.84 -12.73
C ILE A 58 0.53 0.25 -12.96
N GLU A 59 0.66 -0.60 -13.98
CA GLU A 59 1.92 -1.17 -14.44
C GLU A 59 2.82 -0.08 -15.06
N PRO A 60 4.15 -0.27 -15.15
CA PRO A 60 5.07 0.74 -15.70
C PRO A 60 4.71 1.25 -17.11
N GLY A 61 4.05 0.42 -17.92
CA GLY A 61 3.56 0.78 -19.26
C GLY A 61 2.24 1.57 -19.28
N GLY A 62 1.66 1.90 -18.12
CA GLY A 62 0.40 2.65 -17.99
C GLY A 62 -0.87 1.78 -18.01
N ALA A 63 -0.73 0.48 -18.24
CA ALA A 63 -1.87 -0.45 -18.17
C ALA A 63 -2.29 -0.68 -16.70
N PRO A 64 -3.59 -0.82 -16.40
CA PRO A 64 -4.02 -1.23 -15.06
C PRO A 64 -3.48 -2.61 -14.69
N VAL A 65 -3.06 -2.77 -13.43
CA VAL A 65 -2.88 -4.08 -12.83
C VAL A 65 -4.24 -4.77 -12.80
N ASP A 66 -4.29 -6.05 -13.20
CA ASP A 66 -5.51 -6.85 -13.09
C ASP A 66 -5.99 -6.90 -11.63
N ALA A 67 -7.20 -6.40 -11.39
CA ALA A 67 -7.79 -6.33 -10.06
C ALA A 67 -7.91 -7.72 -9.41
N GLY A 68 -8.08 -8.78 -10.19
CA GLY A 68 -8.12 -10.15 -9.69
C GLY A 68 -6.79 -10.63 -9.06
N ARG A 69 -5.70 -9.91 -9.30
CA ARG A 69 -4.40 -10.15 -8.65
C ARG A 69 -4.23 -9.41 -7.34
N LEU A 70 -5.18 -8.57 -6.94
CA LEU A 70 -5.07 -7.69 -5.78
C LEU A 70 -5.95 -8.19 -4.62
N THR A 71 -5.36 -8.25 -3.42
CA THR A 71 -6.08 -8.56 -2.17
C THR A 71 -5.75 -7.51 -1.12
N PHE A 72 -6.76 -6.93 -0.49
CA PHE A 72 -6.57 -6.04 0.65
C PHE A 72 -6.71 -6.80 1.96
N ARG A 73 -5.74 -6.63 2.86
CA ARG A 73 -5.65 -7.29 4.17
C ARG A 73 -5.66 -6.21 5.26
N ALA A 74 -6.86 -5.92 5.76
CA ALA A 74 -7.10 -4.85 6.74
C ALA A 74 -6.51 -5.21 8.11
N GLY A 75 -5.86 -4.25 8.76
CA GLY A 75 -5.27 -4.42 10.10
C GLY A 75 -4.23 -5.55 10.17
N LEU A 76 -3.53 -5.84 9.07
CA LEU A 76 -2.54 -6.92 9.03
C LEU A 76 -1.40 -6.64 10.01
N ALA A 77 -1.24 -7.52 11.01
CA ALA A 77 -0.12 -7.53 11.93
C ALA A 77 0.37 -8.96 12.15
N ASP A 78 1.69 -9.16 12.07
CA ASP A 78 2.35 -10.45 12.27
C ASP A 78 1.71 -11.62 11.50
N GLY A 79 1.24 -11.32 10.28
CA GLY A 79 0.64 -12.30 9.37
C GLY A 79 -0.86 -12.52 9.56
N VAL A 80 -1.49 -11.90 10.56
CA VAL A 80 -2.93 -11.99 10.83
C VAL A 80 -3.63 -10.71 10.40
N ALA A 81 -4.63 -10.84 9.52
CA ALA A 81 -5.49 -9.74 9.10
C ALA A 81 -6.84 -9.81 9.82
N LEU A 82 -7.43 -8.63 10.09
CA LEU A 82 -8.80 -8.53 10.62
C LEU A 82 -9.83 -8.89 9.55
N ALA A 83 -9.55 -8.56 8.30
CA ALA A 83 -10.34 -8.93 7.13
C ALA A 83 -9.43 -9.05 5.90
N GLU A 84 -9.77 -9.99 5.03
CA GLU A 84 -9.11 -10.17 3.74
C GLU A 84 -10.17 -10.17 2.64
N VAL A 85 -10.02 -9.26 1.67
CA VAL A 85 -10.99 -9.09 0.59
C VAL A 85 -10.28 -8.98 -0.76
N PRO A 86 -10.75 -9.70 -1.79
CA PRO A 86 -10.26 -9.49 -3.15
C PRO A 86 -10.72 -8.13 -3.66
N VAL A 87 -9.89 -7.48 -4.47
CA VAL A 87 -10.24 -6.21 -5.11
C VAL A 87 -11.04 -6.48 -6.38
N LEU A 88 -12.20 -5.84 -6.52
CA LEU A 88 -13.06 -5.99 -7.70
C LEU A 88 -12.67 -5.07 -8.85
N ARG A 89 -12.18 -3.88 -8.53
CA ARG A 89 -11.82 -2.85 -9.50
C ARG A 89 -10.79 -1.90 -8.92
N THR A 90 -9.92 -1.38 -9.77
CA THR A 90 -9.02 -0.26 -9.47
C THR A 90 -9.42 0.98 -10.27
N VAL A 91 -9.13 2.14 -9.70
CA VAL A 91 -9.27 3.45 -10.35
C VAL A 91 -8.02 4.25 -10.01
N ALA A 92 -7.42 4.87 -11.01
CA ALA A 92 -6.32 5.81 -10.85
C ALA A 92 -6.63 7.10 -11.63
N PRO A 93 -6.06 8.25 -11.25
CA PRO A 93 -6.18 9.48 -12.02
C PRO A 93 -5.77 9.30 -13.47
N GLU A 94 -6.49 9.97 -14.38
CA GLU A 94 -6.12 10.00 -15.79
C GLU A 94 -4.74 10.64 -15.96
N GLY A 95 -3.93 10.11 -16.88
CA GLY A 95 -2.59 10.62 -17.15
C GLY A 95 -1.49 10.16 -16.17
N PHE A 96 -1.83 9.41 -15.12
CA PHE A 96 -0.79 8.74 -14.32
C PHE A 96 -0.05 7.70 -15.18
N GLY A 97 1.22 7.98 -15.48
CA GLY A 97 2.15 7.05 -16.12
C GLY A 97 3.45 7.03 -15.33
N ALA A 98 4.16 5.90 -15.32
CA ALA A 98 5.38 5.73 -14.51
C ALA A 98 6.49 6.77 -14.81
N SER A 99 6.40 7.46 -15.96
CA SER A 99 7.33 8.52 -16.38
C SER A 99 6.90 9.95 -16.02
N ASN A 100 5.71 10.16 -15.45
CA ASN A 100 5.25 11.50 -15.08
C ASN A 100 4.50 11.47 -13.74
N PRO A 101 5.18 11.71 -12.60
CA PRO A 101 4.49 11.84 -11.33
C PRO A 101 3.54 13.05 -11.42
N VAL A 102 2.24 12.80 -11.32
CA VAL A 102 1.22 13.86 -11.18
C VAL A 102 1.50 14.60 -9.88
N SER A 103 1.68 15.92 -9.94
CA SER A 103 1.90 16.75 -8.74
C SER A 103 0.57 17.01 -8.02
N VAL A 104 0.62 17.37 -6.73
CA VAL A 104 -0.61 17.61 -5.94
C VAL A 104 -1.38 18.81 -6.49
N GLU A 105 -0.66 19.72 -7.15
CA GLU A 105 -1.16 20.90 -7.82
C GLU A 105 -1.92 20.61 -9.13
N ASP A 106 -1.80 19.40 -9.68
CA ASP A 106 -2.45 18.95 -10.92
C ASP A 106 -3.76 18.16 -10.67
N LEU A 107 -4.14 17.97 -9.40
CA LEU A 107 -5.39 17.30 -8.97
C LEU A 107 -6.53 18.30 -8.77
#